data_AF-A0A5N5ENA3-F1
#
_entry.id   AF-A0A5N5ENA3-F1
#
_cell.length_a   1.000
_cell.length_b   1.000
_cell.length_c   1.000
_cell.angle_alpha   90.00
_cell.angle_beta   90.00
_cell.angle_gamma   90.00
#
_symmetry.space_group_name_H-M   'P 1'
#
loop_
_entity.id
_entity.type
_entity.pdbx_description
1 polymer ?
#
loop_
_entity_poly.entity_id
_entity_poly.type
_entity_poly.pdbx_seq_one_letter_code
_entity_poly.pdbx_strand_id
1 'polypeptide(L)'
;MTSHVRHITVDCSDAYALGSFWSQVLGAPLAADDFPGDPEALLETPGAAILFVQGPDTKTVKNRVHLDVQPQDRTRDEEVERLLALGATLVGDHRKPNGRGWATLADPEGNEFCVECSAAERAALTGTRLPVTADDVTTAVRLAVDTLAGVPADRWEALAGTLEWTCWETAEHLGDDLFAYAVQLGPRTPPQDGEVPYRWTADRKGGPANAVFADRAAGPAGLLATLEASGALLASMARTTPPEVRSYHGFGISDPEGFAAMGVVETLVHTHDLAEGLGLPWAPPAALCDRVLARLFPDAPAGGDRWTVLLWATGRAELPDHPRRTSWRWDGRPLEDQTASSAG
;
A
#
# COMPACT_ATOMS: atom_id res chain seq x y z
N MET A 1 -14.84 25.34 -14.23
CA MET A 1 -13.37 25.16 -14.30
C MET A 1 -12.84 25.29 -12.89
N THR A 2 -11.93 24.41 -12.49
CA THR A 2 -11.26 24.48 -11.19
C THR A 2 -9.94 25.25 -11.32
N SER A 3 -9.54 25.96 -10.27
CA SER A 3 -8.28 26.72 -10.22
C SER A 3 -7.08 25.78 -9.98
N HIS A 4 -5.90 26.16 -10.45
CA HIS A 4 -4.61 25.53 -10.13
C HIS A 4 -3.77 26.49 -9.27
N VAL A 5 -2.91 25.94 -8.41
CA VAL A 5 -1.86 26.74 -7.75
C VAL A 5 -0.80 27.03 -8.81
N ARG A 6 -0.57 28.31 -9.10
CA ARG A 6 0.41 28.71 -10.12
C ARG A 6 1.81 28.92 -9.55
N HIS A 7 1.93 29.58 -8.40
CA HIS A 7 3.20 29.78 -7.72
C HIS A 7 3.04 29.77 -6.20
N ILE A 8 4.13 29.40 -5.52
CA ILE A 8 4.34 29.58 -4.09
C ILE A 8 5.32 30.74 -3.94
N THR A 9 4.94 31.77 -3.18
CA THR A 9 5.75 32.99 -3.03
C THR A 9 6.50 32.97 -1.71
N VAL A 10 7.78 33.33 -1.75
CA VAL A 10 8.70 33.41 -0.61
C VAL A 10 9.27 34.82 -0.55
N ASP A 11 9.04 35.52 0.55
CA ASP A 11 9.65 36.82 0.80
C ASP A 11 11.13 36.65 1.19
N CYS A 12 11.99 37.51 0.69
CA CYS A 12 13.44 37.45 0.90
C CYS A 12 14.09 38.84 0.83
N SER A 13 15.38 38.92 1.10
CA SER A 13 16.18 40.15 1.06
C SER A 13 16.95 40.30 -0.25
N ASP A 14 17.25 39.21 -0.95
CA ASP A 14 17.82 39.21 -2.31
C ASP A 14 17.18 38.09 -3.16
N ALA A 15 16.23 38.47 -4.01
CA ALA A 15 15.44 37.54 -4.80
C ALA A 15 16.30 36.72 -5.78
N TYR A 16 17.26 37.36 -6.45
CA TYR A 16 18.11 36.69 -7.43
C TYR A 16 19.10 35.73 -6.75
N ALA A 17 19.71 36.13 -5.63
CA ALA A 17 20.63 35.27 -4.89
C ALA A 17 19.92 34.04 -4.32
N LEU A 18 18.74 34.21 -3.71
CA LEU A 18 17.96 33.11 -3.16
C LEU A 18 17.41 32.20 -4.26
N GLY A 19 16.92 32.79 -5.36
CA GLY A 19 16.51 32.05 -6.56
C GLY A 19 17.65 31.23 -7.16
N SER A 20 18.87 31.76 -7.19
CA SER A 20 20.07 31.06 -7.69
C SER A 20 20.47 29.89 -6.80
N PHE A 21 20.27 29.99 -5.49
CA PHE A 21 20.42 28.87 -4.57
C PHE A 21 19.40 27.77 -4.89
N TRP A 22 18.11 28.12 -4.95
CA TRP A 22 17.03 27.16 -5.22
C TRP A 22 17.08 26.54 -6.62
N SER A 23 17.61 27.26 -7.61
CA SER A 23 17.93 26.74 -8.94
C SER A 23 18.88 25.53 -8.87
N GLN A 24 19.91 25.60 -8.02
CA GLN A 24 20.83 24.49 -7.79
C GLN A 24 20.23 23.37 -6.94
N VAL A 25 19.27 23.68 -6.05
CA VAL A 25 18.54 22.67 -5.27
C VAL A 25 17.67 21.82 -6.19
N LEU A 26 16.84 22.45 -7.01
CA LEU A 26 15.80 21.79 -7.80
C LEU A 26 16.23 21.45 -9.23
N GLY A 27 17.42 21.89 -9.66
CA GLY A 27 17.92 21.64 -11.01
C GLY A 27 17.11 22.34 -12.10
N ALA A 28 16.44 23.44 -11.76
CA ALA A 28 15.61 24.21 -12.67
C ALA A 28 16.18 25.62 -12.88
N PRO A 29 16.06 26.22 -14.07
CA PRO A 29 16.55 27.57 -14.31
C PRO A 29 15.58 28.62 -13.74
N LEU A 30 16.14 29.77 -13.34
CA LEU A 30 15.36 31.00 -13.19
C LEU A 30 14.76 31.43 -14.53
N ALA A 31 13.74 32.29 -14.51
CA ALA A 31 13.20 32.88 -15.73
C ALA A 31 14.29 33.66 -16.47
N ALA A 32 14.22 33.64 -17.81
CA ALA A 32 15.30 34.14 -18.66
C ALA A 32 15.52 35.67 -18.54
N ASP A 33 14.55 36.37 -17.98
CA ASP A 33 14.51 37.82 -17.77
C ASP A 33 14.75 38.23 -16.31
N ASP A 34 15.08 37.31 -15.41
CA ASP A 34 15.49 37.62 -14.03
C ASP A 34 17.00 37.91 -13.97
N PHE A 35 17.40 39.04 -13.39
CA PHE A 35 18.79 39.50 -13.28
C PHE A 35 19.16 39.92 -11.84
N PRO A 36 20.47 39.97 -11.50
CA PRO A 36 20.91 40.48 -10.21
C PRO A 36 20.39 41.90 -9.91
N GLY A 37 19.71 42.05 -8.77
CA GLY A 37 19.13 43.33 -8.31
C GLY A 37 17.65 43.52 -8.69
N ASP A 38 17.06 42.59 -9.43
CA ASP A 38 15.61 42.60 -9.66
C ASP A 38 14.83 42.32 -8.37
N PRO A 39 13.65 42.95 -8.19
CA PRO A 39 12.88 42.83 -6.95
C PRO A 39 12.19 41.48 -6.82
N GLU A 40 12.21 40.64 -7.85
CA GLU A 40 11.63 39.31 -7.85
C GLU A 40 12.45 38.37 -8.75
N ALA A 41 12.36 37.07 -8.49
CA ALA A 41 12.95 36.03 -9.32
C ALA A 41 12.05 34.79 -9.31
N LEU A 42 11.74 34.26 -10.50
CA LEU A 42 10.84 33.13 -10.69
C LEU A 42 11.63 31.87 -11.05
N LEU A 43 11.46 30.82 -10.24
CA LEU A 43 11.99 29.50 -10.52
C LEU A 43 10.90 28.60 -11.08
N GLU A 44 11.05 28.19 -12.35
CA GLU A 44 10.07 27.30 -12.99
C GLU A 44 10.27 25.85 -12.56
N THR A 45 9.28 25.25 -11.92
CA THR A 45 9.33 23.82 -11.54
C THR A 45 8.11 23.06 -12.06
N PRO A 46 8.20 21.73 -12.25
CA PRO A 46 7.03 20.92 -12.58
C PRO A 46 5.94 21.04 -11.50
N GLY A 47 4.74 21.46 -11.89
CA GLY A 47 3.58 21.58 -11.00
C GLY A 47 3.29 23.01 -10.55
N ALA A 48 4.15 23.59 -9.71
CA ALA A 48 4.00 24.97 -9.24
C ALA A 48 5.36 25.70 -9.25
N ALA A 49 5.40 26.92 -9.77
CA ALA A 49 6.62 27.72 -9.73
C ALA A 49 6.90 28.25 -8.31
N ILE A 50 8.15 28.62 -8.03
CA ILE A 50 8.52 29.29 -6.79
C ILE A 50 8.91 30.72 -7.15
N LEU A 51 8.26 31.70 -6.53
CA LEU A 51 8.52 33.12 -6.76
C LEU A 51 9.18 33.70 -5.52
N PHE A 52 10.40 34.22 -5.67
CA PHE A 52 11.11 34.95 -4.63
C PHE A 52 10.84 36.44 -4.80
N VAL A 53 10.45 37.13 -3.73
CA VAL A 53 10.11 38.56 -3.77
C VAL A 53 10.91 39.30 -2.71
N GLN A 54 11.62 40.34 -3.14
CA GLN A 54 12.42 41.16 -2.26
C GLN A 54 11.53 42.07 -1.40
N GLY A 55 11.66 41.94 -0.08
CA GLY A 55 10.92 42.71 0.91
C GLY A 55 11.84 43.40 1.93
N PRO A 56 11.32 44.41 2.67
CA PRO A 56 12.09 45.11 3.71
C PRO A 56 12.23 44.30 5.01
N ASP A 57 11.43 43.25 5.17
CA ASP A 57 11.29 42.53 6.43
C ASP A 57 12.27 41.36 6.51
N THR A 58 13.09 41.36 7.56
CA THR A 58 13.88 40.17 7.91
C THR A 58 12.98 39.16 8.61
N LYS A 59 13.13 37.88 8.28
CA LYS A 59 12.40 36.78 8.95
C LYS A 59 12.62 36.80 10.46
N THR A 60 11.52 36.90 11.23
CA THR A 60 11.55 36.93 12.71
C THR A 60 10.87 35.73 13.36
N VAL A 61 10.10 34.95 12.60
CA VAL A 61 9.36 33.77 13.08
C VAL A 61 9.53 32.61 12.10
N LYS A 62 9.18 31.39 12.54
CA LYS A 62 9.20 30.19 11.68
C LYS A 62 8.22 30.35 10.50
N ASN A 63 8.60 29.84 9.33
CA ASN A 63 7.72 29.78 8.18
C ASN A 63 6.48 28.93 8.46
N ARG A 64 5.30 29.40 8.01
CA ARG A 64 4.03 28.65 8.16
C ARG A 64 3.83 27.58 7.08
N VAL A 65 4.56 27.73 5.98
CA VAL A 65 4.64 26.81 4.85
C VAL A 65 6.12 26.52 4.63
N HIS A 66 6.48 25.26 4.44
CA HIS A 66 7.82 24.85 4.06
C HIS A 66 7.73 23.89 2.88
N LEU A 67 8.80 23.85 2.09
CA LEU A 67 8.91 22.96 0.95
C LEU A 67 9.57 21.66 1.41
N ASP A 68 9.05 20.53 0.95
CA ASP A 68 9.63 19.21 1.21
C ASP A 68 10.26 18.72 -0.09
N VAL A 69 11.59 18.69 -0.12
CA VAL A 69 12.37 18.27 -1.28
C VAL A 69 12.74 16.81 -1.18
N GLN A 70 12.79 16.16 -2.33
CA GLN A 70 13.09 14.73 -2.43
C GLN A 70 14.20 14.51 -3.46
N PRO A 71 15.37 14.03 -3.05
CA PRO A 71 16.44 13.70 -3.98
C PRO A 71 16.00 12.55 -4.90
N GLN A 72 16.36 12.65 -6.19
CA GLN A 72 15.95 11.70 -7.23
C GLN A 72 17.04 10.68 -7.57
N ASP A 73 18.30 11.04 -7.38
CA ASP A 73 19.48 10.31 -7.86
C ASP A 73 20.51 10.00 -6.76
N ARG A 74 20.23 10.41 -5.51
CA ARG A 74 21.11 10.25 -4.35
C ARG A 74 20.31 10.03 -3.07
N THR A 75 21.00 9.66 -2.00
CA THR A 75 20.39 9.51 -0.68
C THR A 75 20.04 10.86 -0.04
N ARG A 76 19.16 10.84 0.97
CA ARG A 76 18.85 12.02 1.80
C ARG A 76 20.11 12.60 2.41
N ASP A 77 20.99 11.74 2.94
CA ASP A 77 22.16 12.20 3.67
C ASP A 77 23.21 12.82 2.72
N GLU A 78 23.41 12.24 1.52
CA GLU A 78 24.22 12.86 0.46
C GLU A 78 23.63 14.20 -0.01
N GLU A 79 22.30 14.29 -0.12
CA GLU A 79 21.65 15.55 -0.48
C GLU A 79 21.79 16.60 0.62
N VAL A 80 21.66 16.23 1.88
CA VAL A 80 21.93 17.13 3.01
C VAL A 80 23.35 17.67 2.95
N GLU A 81 24.36 16.80 2.75
CA GLU A 81 25.76 17.23 2.62
C GLU A 81 25.96 18.21 1.45
N ARG A 82 25.36 17.92 0.30
CA ARG A 82 25.41 18.81 -0.87
C ARG A 82 24.79 20.18 -0.58
N LEU A 83 23.62 20.20 0.05
CA LEU A 83 22.90 21.44 0.33
C LEU A 83 23.61 22.29 1.38
N LEU A 84 24.25 21.67 2.38
CA LEU A 84 25.13 22.37 3.32
C LEU A 84 26.31 23.02 2.60
N ALA A 85 26.91 22.33 1.63
CA ALA A 85 28.00 22.90 0.81
C ALA A 85 27.53 24.07 -0.08
N LEU A 86 26.25 24.11 -0.46
CA LEU A 86 25.64 25.21 -1.20
C LEU A 86 25.26 26.42 -0.33
N GLY A 87 25.38 26.31 1.00
CA GLY A 87 25.09 27.41 1.94
C GLY A 87 23.82 27.21 2.76
N ALA A 88 23.16 26.05 2.70
CA ALA A 88 22.10 25.71 3.63
C ALA A 88 22.64 25.46 5.05
N THR A 89 21.78 25.54 6.05
CA THR A 89 22.11 25.23 7.45
C THR A 89 21.17 24.17 8.02
N LEU A 90 21.69 23.16 8.72
CA LEU A 90 20.85 22.17 9.42
C LEU A 90 20.21 22.80 10.67
N VAL A 91 18.87 22.84 10.71
CA VAL A 91 18.11 23.43 11.82
C VAL A 91 17.36 22.41 12.66
N GLY A 92 17.10 21.22 12.12
CA GLY A 92 16.46 20.13 12.86
C GLY A 92 16.78 18.78 12.25
N ASP A 93 17.25 17.86 13.06
CA ASP A 93 17.49 16.48 12.65
C ASP A 93 16.36 15.59 13.14
N HIS A 94 15.48 15.18 12.22
CA HIS A 94 14.35 14.28 12.50
C HIS A 94 14.55 12.92 11.83
N ARG A 95 15.79 12.62 11.42
CA ARG A 95 16.16 11.31 10.88
C ARG A 95 16.01 10.28 11.99
N LYS A 96 15.33 9.19 11.67
CA LYS A 96 15.06 8.12 12.62
C LYS A 96 16.08 6.99 12.41
N PRO A 97 16.44 6.24 13.47
CA PRO A 97 17.33 5.09 13.37
C PRO A 97 16.86 4.01 12.38
N ASN A 98 15.55 3.95 12.10
CA ASN A 98 14.96 3.06 11.08
C ASN A 98 15.08 3.61 9.65
N GLY A 99 15.97 4.59 9.42
CA GLY A 99 16.24 5.24 8.14
C GLY A 99 15.15 6.20 7.63
N ARG A 100 13.94 6.18 8.22
CA ARG A 100 12.84 7.12 7.88
C ARG A 100 13.08 8.51 8.48
N GLY A 101 12.14 9.41 8.24
CA GLY A 101 12.21 10.81 8.71
C GLY A 101 12.95 11.71 7.73
N TRP A 102 13.18 12.94 8.15
CA TRP A 102 13.71 14.00 7.30
C TRP A 102 14.74 14.84 8.06
N ALA A 103 15.52 15.62 7.32
CA ALA A 103 16.33 16.69 7.89
C ALA A 103 15.67 18.03 7.54
N THR A 104 15.47 18.89 8.54
CA THR A 104 15.03 20.27 8.30
C THR A 104 16.27 21.14 8.11
N LEU A 105 16.41 21.72 6.92
CA LEU A 105 17.43 22.70 6.60
C LEU A 105 16.81 24.10 6.54
N ALA A 106 17.65 25.12 6.60
CA ALA A 106 17.33 26.48 6.25
C ALA A 106 18.19 26.92 5.06
N ASP A 107 17.60 27.63 4.11
CA ASP A 107 18.34 28.26 3.01
C ASP A 107 19.21 29.44 3.53
N PRO A 108 20.01 30.11 2.68
CA PRO A 108 20.90 31.20 3.11
C PRO A 108 20.20 32.37 3.81
N GLU A 109 18.88 32.52 3.63
CA GLU A 109 18.07 33.57 4.26
C GLU A 109 17.29 33.07 5.48
N GLY A 110 17.46 31.80 5.86
CA GLY A 110 16.85 31.22 7.04
C GLY A 110 15.46 30.63 6.81
N ASN A 111 15.00 30.48 5.56
CA ASN A 111 13.73 29.83 5.26
C ASN A 111 13.83 28.32 5.42
N GLU A 112 12.99 27.73 6.25
CA GLU A 112 13.03 26.30 6.52
C GLU A 112 12.44 25.48 5.36
N PHE A 113 13.10 24.35 5.05
CA PHE A 113 12.63 23.32 4.12
C PHE A 113 13.09 21.94 4.59
N CYS A 114 12.41 20.87 4.17
CA CYS A 114 12.72 19.51 4.60
C CYS A 114 13.35 18.70 3.47
N VAL A 115 14.36 17.90 3.78
CA VAL A 115 14.97 16.93 2.88
C VAL A 115 14.47 15.55 3.26
N GLU A 116 13.63 14.98 2.40
CA GLU A 116 13.03 13.66 2.54
C GLU A 116 13.96 12.55 2.04
N CYS A 117 13.68 11.31 2.44
CA CYS A 117 14.29 10.14 1.80
C CYS A 117 14.01 10.14 0.29
N SER A 118 15.00 9.74 -0.51
CA SER A 118 14.77 9.45 -1.93
C SER A 118 13.74 8.35 -2.12
N ALA A 119 13.18 8.25 -3.33
CA ALA A 119 12.31 7.13 -3.68
C ALA A 119 13.04 5.78 -3.52
N ALA A 120 14.33 5.71 -3.86
CA ALA A 120 15.16 4.52 -3.71
C ALA A 120 15.39 4.15 -2.24
N GLU A 121 15.73 5.11 -1.38
CA GLU A 121 15.84 4.86 0.07
C GLU A 121 14.51 4.42 0.64
N ARG A 122 13.40 5.09 0.31
CA ARG A 122 12.07 4.64 0.75
C ARG A 122 11.77 3.21 0.28
N ALA A 123 12.18 2.87 -0.93
CA ALA A 123 12.06 1.53 -1.48
C ALA A 123 13.04 0.52 -0.86
N ALA A 124 14.14 0.93 -0.24
CA ALA A 124 15.11 0.07 0.48
C ALA A 124 14.79 -0.07 1.98
N LEU A 125 14.16 0.94 2.58
CA LEU A 125 13.56 0.90 3.92
C LEU A 125 12.35 -0.04 4.01
N THR A 126 11.97 -0.66 2.90
CA THR A 126 11.09 -1.84 2.81
C THR A 126 11.64 -3.08 3.53
N GLY A 127 12.89 -3.06 4.01
CA GLY A 127 13.36 -3.97 5.07
C GLY A 127 12.62 -3.81 6.41
N THR A 128 11.91 -2.69 6.60
CA THR A 128 10.76 -2.62 7.52
C THR A 128 9.49 -2.89 6.71
N ARG A 129 8.89 -4.06 6.95
CA ARG A 129 7.57 -4.45 6.43
C ARG A 129 6.60 -3.27 6.43
N LEU A 130 6.00 -2.97 5.27
CA LEU A 130 4.84 -2.09 5.21
C LEU A 130 3.60 -2.86 5.70
N PRO A 131 2.78 -2.27 6.57
CA PRO A 131 1.59 -2.93 7.07
C PRO A 131 0.59 -3.17 5.93
N VAL A 132 -0.25 -4.20 6.08
CA VAL A 132 -1.40 -4.40 5.21
C VAL A 132 -2.53 -3.53 5.73
N THR A 133 -3.18 -2.81 4.83
CA THR A 133 -4.20 -1.81 5.16
C THR A 133 -5.58 -2.17 4.62
N ALA A 134 -6.61 -1.49 5.11
CA ALA A 134 -7.95 -1.59 4.53
C ALA A 134 -8.02 -1.17 3.04
N ASP A 135 -7.15 -0.24 2.63
CA ASP A 135 -7.06 0.19 1.22
C ASP A 135 -6.47 -0.91 0.33
N ASP A 136 -5.65 -1.80 0.89
CA ASP A 136 -5.13 -2.98 0.19
C ASP A 136 -6.25 -3.98 -0.11
N VAL A 137 -7.15 -4.24 0.85
CA VAL A 137 -8.34 -5.07 0.65
C VAL A 137 -9.21 -4.47 -0.46
N THR A 138 -9.51 -3.17 -0.36
CA THR A 138 -10.31 -2.44 -1.36
C THR A 138 -9.67 -2.54 -2.76
N THR A 139 -8.35 -2.40 -2.83
CA THR A 139 -7.61 -2.49 -4.10
C THR A 139 -7.64 -3.90 -4.67
N ALA A 140 -7.41 -4.93 -3.84
CA ALA A 140 -7.44 -6.34 -4.27
C ALA A 140 -8.82 -6.70 -4.86
N VAL A 141 -9.89 -6.35 -4.15
CA VAL A 141 -11.27 -6.66 -4.56
C VAL A 141 -11.64 -5.92 -5.84
N ARG A 142 -11.29 -4.64 -5.96
CA ARG A 142 -11.52 -3.87 -7.19
C ARG A 142 -10.81 -4.49 -8.39
N LEU A 143 -9.55 -4.88 -8.24
CA LEU A 143 -8.79 -5.54 -9.32
C LEU A 143 -9.42 -6.87 -9.73
N ALA A 144 -9.90 -7.65 -8.77
CA ALA A 144 -10.58 -8.91 -9.04
C ALA A 144 -11.89 -8.68 -9.82
N VAL A 145 -12.73 -7.76 -9.35
CA VAL A 145 -14.01 -7.42 -9.97
C VAL A 145 -13.80 -6.85 -11.37
N ASP A 146 -12.87 -5.91 -11.55
CA ASP A 146 -12.53 -5.32 -12.85
C ASP A 146 -12.07 -6.40 -13.85
N THR A 147 -11.35 -7.43 -13.37
CA THR A 147 -10.86 -8.54 -14.21
C THR A 147 -11.98 -9.49 -14.63
N LEU A 148 -12.91 -9.78 -13.72
CA LEU A 148 -14.00 -10.73 -13.92
C LEU A 148 -15.24 -10.09 -14.56
N ALA A 149 -15.30 -8.76 -14.60
CA ALA A 149 -16.39 -8.01 -15.18
C ALA A 149 -16.56 -8.35 -16.67
N GLY A 150 -17.81 -8.55 -17.09
CA GLY A 150 -18.15 -8.81 -18.49
C GLY A 150 -17.97 -10.27 -18.94
N VAL A 151 -17.52 -11.18 -18.07
CA VAL A 151 -17.50 -12.62 -18.37
C VAL A 151 -18.92 -13.14 -18.59
N PRO A 152 -19.22 -13.78 -19.75
CA PRO A 152 -20.55 -14.33 -20.05
C PRO A 152 -21.02 -15.37 -19.02
N ALA A 153 -22.31 -15.35 -18.69
CA ALA A 153 -22.88 -16.17 -17.61
C ALA A 153 -22.71 -17.69 -17.81
N ASP A 154 -22.70 -18.15 -19.06
CA ASP A 154 -22.51 -19.57 -19.41
C ASP A 154 -21.11 -20.10 -19.08
N ARG A 155 -20.14 -19.22 -18.81
CA ARG A 155 -18.78 -19.59 -18.44
C ARG A 155 -18.57 -19.85 -16.95
N TRP A 156 -19.49 -19.43 -16.10
CA TRP A 156 -19.32 -19.47 -14.65
C TRP A 156 -19.46 -20.87 -14.03
N GLU A 157 -19.97 -21.83 -14.79
CA GLU A 157 -20.01 -23.25 -14.40
C GLU A 157 -18.74 -24.03 -14.78
N ALA A 158 -17.80 -23.41 -15.48
CA ALA A 158 -16.48 -24.00 -15.72
C ALA A 158 -15.67 -24.08 -14.42
N LEU A 159 -14.74 -25.04 -14.33
CA LEU A 159 -13.83 -25.14 -13.18
C LEU A 159 -12.93 -23.91 -13.08
N ALA A 160 -12.66 -23.46 -11.85
CA ALA A 160 -11.71 -22.39 -11.56
C ALA A 160 -10.28 -22.95 -11.55
N GLY A 161 -9.63 -22.90 -12.72
CA GLY A 161 -8.24 -23.34 -12.87
C GLY A 161 -8.10 -24.83 -12.54
N THR A 162 -7.29 -25.13 -11.53
CA THR A 162 -7.04 -26.51 -11.06
C THR A 162 -7.98 -26.96 -9.94
N LEU A 163 -8.92 -26.12 -9.50
CA LEU A 163 -9.87 -26.44 -8.43
C LEU A 163 -10.99 -27.39 -8.91
N GLU A 164 -11.59 -28.11 -7.96
CA GLU A 164 -12.83 -28.89 -8.17
C GLU A 164 -14.10 -28.04 -8.06
N TRP A 165 -13.94 -26.74 -7.82
CA TRP A 165 -15.01 -25.76 -7.70
C TRP A 165 -15.22 -25.04 -9.03
N THR A 166 -16.48 -24.71 -9.31
CA THR A 166 -16.78 -23.86 -10.47
C THR A 166 -16.34 -22.43 -10.23
N CYS A 167 -16.22 -21.63 -11.29
CA CYS A 167 -15.91 -20.21 -11.17
C CYS A 167 -16.97 -19.47 -10.34
N TRP A 168 -18.23 -19.88 -10.39
CA TRP A 168 -19.26 -19.36 -9.50
C TRP A 168 -18.94 -19.67 -8.04
N GLU A 169 -18.69 -20.94 -7.72
CA GLU A 169 -18.45 -21.40 -6.36
C GLU A 169 -17.19 -20.75 -5.76
N THR A 170 -16.12 -20.61 -6.55
CA THR A 170 -14.88 -19.98 -6.11
C THR A 170 -15.06 -18.48 -5.83
N ALA A 171 -15.79 -17.75 -6.68
CA ALA A 171 -16.05 -16.32 -6.43
C ALA A 171 -17.02 -16.10 -5.26
N GLU A 172 -17.98 -17.00 -5.07
CA GLU A 172 -18.90 -16.95 -3.93
C GLU A 172 -18.18 -17.26 -2.62
N HIS A 173 -17.35 -18.30 -2.60
CA HIS A 173 -16.46 -18.62 -1.49
C HIS A 173 -15.54 -17.44 -1.14
N LEU A 174 -14.93 -16.81 -2.14
CA LEU A 174 -14.11 -15.62 -1.91
C LEU A 174 -14.92 -14.48 -1.26
N GLY A 175 -16.15 -14.24 -1.73
CA GLY A 175 -17.04 -13.26 -1.11
C GLY A 175 -17.39 -13.62 0.33
N ASP A 176 -17.56 -14.91 0.62
CA ASP A 176 -17.85 -15.40 1.96
C ASP A 176 -16.64 -15.33 2.91
N ASP A 177 -15.42 -15.62 2.45
CA ASP A 177 -14.19 -15.46 3.25
C ASP A 177 -14.01 -14.02 3.73
N LEU A 178 -14.18 -13.05 2.81
CA LEU A 178 -14.09 -11.63 3.17
C LEU A 178 -15.17 -11.24 4.19
N PHE A 179 -16.39 -11.76 4.04
CA PHE A 179 -17.46 -11.58 5.02
C PHE A 179 -17.09 -12.21 6.37
N ALA A 180 -16.63 -13.45 6.38
CA ALA A 180 -16.26 -14.23 7.54
C ALA A 180 -15.19 -13.49 8.37
N TYR A 181 -14.15 -13.01 7.70
CA TYR A 181 -13.07 -12.23 8.32
C TYR A 181 -13.59 -10.91 8.91
N ALA A 182 -14.51 -10.23 8.21
CA ALA A 182 -15.10 -8.98 8.69
C ALA A 182 -15.91 -9.21 9.97
N VAL A 183 -16.82 -10.20 9.95
CA VAL A 183 -17.71 -10.46 11.10
C VAL A 183 -16.97 -11.01 12.30
N GLN A 184 -15.81 -11.63 12.10
CA GLN A 184 -14.94 -12.10 13.17
C GLN A 184 -14.46 -10.95 14.07
N LEU A 185 -14.28 -9.75 13.51
CA LEU A 185 -13.90 -8.52 14.22
C LEU A 185 -15.09 -7.74 14.81
N GLY A 186 -16.32 -8.05 14.39
CA GLY A 186 -17.53 -7.27 14.70
C GLY A 186 -18.00 -7.30 16.16
N PRO A 187 -17.96 -8.43 16.88
CA PRO A 187 -18.41 -8.49 18.26
C PRO A 187 -17.63 -7.55 19.18
N ARG A 188 -18.30 -6.96 20.17
CA ARG A 188 -17.64 -6.16 21.22
C ARG A 188 -16.52 -6.92 21.94
N THR A 189 -16.65 -8.25 22.01
CA THR A 189 -15.62 -9.16 22.52
C THR A 189 -15.47 -10.28 21.49
N PRO A 190 -14.55 -10.14 20.52
CA PRO A 190 -14.35 -11.14 19.48
C PRO A 190 -13.95 -12.50 20.08
N PRO A 191 -14.51 -13.61 19.56
CA PRO A 191 -14.26 -14.93 20.11
C PRO A 191 -12.82 -15.38 19.83
N GLN A 192 -12.27 -16.18 20.73
CA GLN A 192 -10.87 -16.65 20.69
C GLN A 192 -10.75 -18.16 20.44
N ASP A 193 -11.86 -18.89 20.46
CA ASP A 193 -11.88 -20.36 20.45
C ASP A 193 -12.73 -20.94 19.30
N GLY A 194 -13.30 -20.08 18.47
CA GLY A 194 -14.06 -20.48 17.29
C GLY A 194 -14.56 -19.30 16.48
N GLU A 195 -15.11 -19.62 15.31
CA GLU A 195 -15.75 -18.65 14.43
C GLU A 195 -17.00 -18.05 15.06
N VAL A 196 -17.37 -16.84 14.63
CA VAL A 196 -18.70 -16.30 14.92
C VAL A 196 -19.75 -17.27 14.38
N PRO A 197 -20.78 -17.67 15.17
CA PRO A 197 -21.63 -18.82 14.86
C PRO A 197 -22.69 -18.52 13.80
N TYR A 198 -22.25 -18.11 12.61
CA TYR A 198 -23.07 -18.15 11.41
C TYR A 198 -23.35 -19.59 11.00
N ARG A 199 -24.43 -19.79 10.26
CA ARG A 199 -24.76 -21.12 9.73
C ARG A 199 -23.97 -21.33 8.45
N TRP A 200 -23.05 -22.29 8.48
CA TRP A 200 -22.27 -22.73 7.34
C TRP A 200 -22.96 -23.90 6.63
N THR A 201 -23.09 -23.82 5.31
CA THR A 201 -23.66 -24.90 4.51
C THR A 201 -22.99 -24.98 3.15
N ALA A 202 -23.09 -26.12 2.48
CA ALA A 202 -22.62 -26.26 1.11
C ALA A 202 -23.82 -26.60 0.23
N ASP A 203 -23.95 -25.91 -0.90
CA ASP A 203 -25.07 -26.14 -1.84
C ASP A 203 -24.99 -27.50 -2.54
N ARG A 204 -23.79 -28.09 -2.59
CA ARG A 204 -23.57 -29.46 -3.06
C ARG A 204 -22.48 -30.17 -2.28
N LYS A 205 -22.49 -31.51 -2.36
CA LYS A 205 -21.41 -32.34 -1.82
C LYS A 205 -20.08 -31.98 -2.49
N GLY A 206 -19.07 -31.66 -1.68
CA GLY A 206 -17.73 -31.27 -2.14
C GLY A 206 -17.59 -29.82 -2.62
N GLY A 207 -18.67 -29.03 -2.57
CA GLY A 207 -18.60 -27.58 -2.76
C GLY A 207 -18.09 -26.86 -1.50
N PRO A 208 -17.74 -25.57 -1.61
CA PRO A 208 -17.35 -24.76 -0.47
C PRO A 208 -18.52 -24.62 0.52
N ALA A 209 -18.19 -24.54 1.81
CA ALA A 209 -19.17 -24.30 2.86
C ALA A 209 -19.18 -22.80 3.18
N ASN A 210 -20.29 -22.12 2.88
CA ASN A 210 -20.42 -20.67 3.00
C ASN A 210 -21.52 -20.27 3.98
N ALA A 211 -21.46 -19.04 4.48
CA ALA A 211 -22.56 -18.37 5.18
C ALA A 211 -23.31 -17.38 4.28
N VAL A 212 -22.63 -16.81 3.28
CA VAL A 212 -23.14 -15.87 2.28
C VAL A 212 -23.17 -16.53 0.91
N PHE A 213 -24.33 -16.50 0.27
CA PHE A 213 -24.57 -17.02 -1.07
C PHE A 213 -25.09 -15.92 -1.97
N ALA A 214 -24.56 -15.82 -3.18
CA ALA A 214 -25.07 -14.85 -4.15
C ALA A 214 -26.38 -15.36 -4.77
N ASP A 215 -27.33 -14.45 -4.99
CA ASP A 215 -28.56 -14.81 -5.71
C ASP A 215 -28.22 -15.15 -7.17
N ARG A 216 -28.40 -16.44 -7.52
CA ARG A 216 -28.20 -16.96 -8.88
C ARG A 216 -29.02 -16.21 -9.93
N ALA A 217 -30.19 -15.68 -9.57
CA ALA A 217 -31.04 -14.90 -10.47
C ALA A 217 -30.44 -13.53 -10.84
N ALA A 218 -29.54 -12.99 -10.01
CA ALA A 218 -28.82 -11.75 -10.28
C ALA A 218 -27.62 -11.95 -11.23
N GLY A 219 -27.27 -13.21 -11.52
CA GLY A 219 -26.20 -13.59 -12.44
C GLY A 219 -24.80 -13.12 -11.99
N PRO A 220 -23.79 -13.19 -12.87
CA PRO A 220 -22.41 -12.82 -12.55
C PRO A 220 -22.24 -11.40 -12.00
N ALA A 221 -23.02 -10.43 -12.51
CA ALA A 221 -22.96 -9.06 -12.01
C ALA A 221 -23.41 -8.98 -10.54
N GLY A 222 -24.45 -9.72 -10.16
CA GLY A 222 -24.88 -9.82 -8.76
C GLY A 222 -23.88 -10.54 -7.87
N LEU A 223 -23.24 -11.60 -8.38
CA LEU A 223 -22.16 -12.30 -7.68
C LEU A 223 -20.98 -11.37 -7.39
N LEU A 224 -20.52 -10.60 -8.38
CA LEU A 224 -19.44 -9.63 -8.20
C LEU A 224 -19.84 -8.49 -7.26
N ALA A 225 -21.09 -8.04 -7.28
CA ALA A 225 -21.59 -7.05 -6.31
C ALA A 225 -21.59 -7.59 -4.87
N THR A 226 -21.90 -8.88 -4.67
CA THR A 226 -21.77 -9.54 -3.35
C THR A 226 -20.32 -9.58 -2.89
N LEU A 227 -19.38 -9.89 -3.79
CA LEU A 227 -17.94 -9.84 -3.51
C LEU A 227 -17.48 -8.43 -3.11
N GLU A 228 -17.89 -7.39 -3.84
CA GLU A 228 -17.60 -6.00 -3.50
C GLU A 228 -18.15 -5.62 -2.12
N ALA A 229 -19.38 -6.03 -1.82
CA ALA A 229 -20.01 -5.74 -0.52
C ALA A 229 -19.24 -6.40 0.64
N SER A 230 -18.88 -7.67 0.52
CA SER A 230 -18.07 -8.36 1.53
C SER A 230 -16.68 -7.76 1.68
N GLY A 231 -16.03 -7.39 0.57
CA GLY A 231 -14.76 -6.69 0.58
C GLY A 231 -14.84 -5.34 1.30
N ALA A 232 -15.90 -4.58 1.08
CA ALA A 232 -16.15 -3.31 1.76
C ALA A 232 -16.40 -3.50 3.27
N LEU A 233 -17.08 -4.58 3.67
CA LEU A 233 -17.25 -4.93 5.09
C LEU A 233 -15.90 -5.22 5.75
N LEU A 234 -15.05 -6.05 5.15
CA LEU A 234 -13.72 -6.36 5.69
C LEU A 234 -12.85 -5.11 5.75
N ALA A 235 -12.79 -4.32 4.68
CA ALA A 235 -12.03 -3.08 4.67
C ALA A 235 -12.51 -2.10 5.75
N SER A 236 -13.83 -2.01 5.97
CA SER A 236 -14.38 -1.16 7.04
C SER A 236 -13.96 -1.67 8.42
N MET A 237 -14.13 -2.96 8.68
CA MET A 237 -13.76 -3.56 9.97
C MET A 237 -12.25 -3.45 10.24
N ALA A 238 -11.40 -3.71 9.25
CA ALA A 238 -9.96 -3.55 9.38
C ALA A 238 -9.55 -2.10 9.67
N ARG A 239 -10.29 -1.12 9.13
CA ARG A 239 -10.01 0.31 9.33
C ARG A 239 -10.44 0.81 10.70
N THR A 240 -11.56 0.34 11.22
CA THR A 240 -12.18 0.88 12.44
C THR A 240 -11.87 0.07 13.70
N THR A 241 -11.44 -1.19 13.56
CA THR A 241 -11.12 -2.04 14.71
C THR A 241 -9.76 -1.64 15.30
N PRO A 242 -9.65 -1.45 16.63
CA PRO A 242 -8.35 -1.18 17.27
C PRO A 242 -7.32 -2.29 17.01
N PRO A 243 -6.05 -1.96 16.76
CA PRO A 243 -5.01 -2.92 16.39
C PRO A 243 -4.69 -3.97 17.47
N GLU A 244 -5.03 -3.71 18.73
CA GLU A 244 -4.90 -4.63 19.86
C GLU A 244 -5.99 -5.71 19.92
N VAL A 245 -7.06 -5.57 19.13
CA VAL A 245 -8.11 -6.58 19.06
C VAL A 245 -7.51 -7.88 18.51
N ARG A 246 -7.94 -8.98 19.10
CA ARG A 246 -7.56 -10.33 18.72
C ARG A 246 -8.83 -11.11 18.44
N SER A 247 -8.82 -11.99 17.45
CA SER A 247 -9.95 -12.89 17.19
C SER A 247 -9.51 -14.19 16.56
N TYR A 248 -10.29 -15.24 16.77
CA TYR A 248 -10.04 -16.57 16.22
C TYR A 248 -9.97 -16.60 14.69
N HIS A 249 -8.99 -17.32 14.18
CA HIS A 249 -8.97 -17.91 12.84
C HIS A 249 -8.31 -19.30 12.93
N GLY A 250 -8.66 -20.23 12.04
CA GLY A 250 -8.15 -21.61 12.08
C GLY A 250 -6.61 -21.74 12.00
N PHE A 251 -5.95 -20.71 11.46
CA PHE A 251 -4.48 -20.62 11.38
C PHE A 251 -3.85 -19.61 12.35
N GLY A 252 -4.54 -19.31 13.46
CA GLY A 252 -4.03 -18.53 14.57
C GLY A 252 -4.99 -17.43 15.01
N ILE A 253 -4.88 -17.02 16.28
CA ILE A 253 -5.56 -15.81 16.77
C ILE A 253 -4.98 -14.62 16.03
N SER A 254 -5.80 -13.89 15.28
CA SER A 254 -5.36 -12.83 14.39
C SER A 254 -5.78 -11.44 14.87
N ASP A 255 -5.13 -10.42 14.35
CA ASP A 255 -5.43 -9.01 14.56
C ASP A 255 -6.10 -8.40 13.30
N PRO A 256 -6.61 -7.16 13.34
CA PRO A 256 -7.28 -6.57 12.18
C PRO A 256 -6.42 -6.53 10.91
N GLU A 257 -5.11 -6.32 11.06
CA GLU A 257 -4.16 -6.36 9.94
C GLU A 257 -4.02 -7.77 9.36
N GLY A 258 -3.99 -8.79 10.20
CA GLY A 258 -3.94 -10.19 9.78
C GLY A 258 -5.18 -10.59 9.00
N PHE A 259 -6.39 -10.22 9.45
CA PHE A 259 -7.62 -10.43 8.68
C PHE A 259 -7.62 -9.68 7.35
N ALA A 260 -7.13 -8.44 7.31
CA ALA A 260 -6.96 -7.70 6.06
C ALA A 260 -5.97 -8.42 5.11
N ALA A 261 -4.85 -8.92 5.64
CA ALA A 261 -3.86 -9.65 4.86
C ALA A 261 -4.41 -10.97 4.32
N MET A 262 -5.17 -11.71 5.12
CA MET A 262 -5.83 -12.95 4.69
C MET A 262 -6.81 -12.66 3.56
N GLY A 263 -7.66 -11.64 3.71
CA GLY A 263 -8.58 -11.22 2.65
C GLY A 263 -7.89 -10.80 1.35
N VAL A 264 -6.75 -10.10 1.44
CA VAL A 264 -5.95 -9.78 0.25
C VAL A 264 -5.39 -11.06 -0.38
N VAL A 265 -4.79 -11.97 0.39
CA VAL A 265 -4.25 -13.23 -0.16
C VAL A 265 -5.34 -14.01 -0.87
N GLU A 266 -6.47 -14.29 -0.20
CA GLU A 266 -7.60 -15.04 -0.77
C GLU A 266 -8.07 -14.40 -2.08
N THR A 267 -8.25 -13.08 -2.08
CA THR A 267 -8.67 -12.35 -3.27
C THR A 267 -7.69 -12.53 -4.42
N LEU A 268 -6.38 -12.38 -4.18
CA LEU A 268 -5.38 -12.46 -5.24
C LEU A 268 -5.24 -13.88 -5.81
N VAL A 269 -5.25 -14.90 -4.96
CA VAL A 269 -5.02 -16.29 -5.38
C VAL A 269 -6.28 -16.94 -5.95
N HIS A 270 -7.47 -16.64 -5.43
CA HIS A 270 -8.70 -17.14 -6.03
C HIS A 270 -9.08 -16.39 -7.31
N THR A 271 -8.69 -15.12 -7.46
CA THR A 271 -8.78 -14.45 -8.78
C THR A 271 -7.84 -15.10 -9.79
N HIS A 272 -6.68 -15.59 -9.38
CA HIS A 272 -5.81 -16.39 -10.25
C HIS A 272 -6.49 -17.68 -10.70
N ASP A 273 -7.10 -18.43 -9.78
CA ASP A 273 -7.81 -19.67 -10.10
C ASP A 273 -8.98 -19.40 -11.06
N LEU A 274 -9.75 -18.32 -10.81
CA LEU A 274 -10.84 -17.87 -11.68
C LEU A 274 -10.33 -17.45 -13.07
N ALA A 275 -9.27 -16.64 -13.12
CA ALA A 275 -8.69 -16.17 -14.38
C ALA A 275 -8.17 -17.33 -15.22
N GLU A 276 -7.53 -18.34 -14.61
CA GLU A 276 -7.09 -19.55 -15.29
C GLU A 276 -8.28 -20.32 -15.88
N GLY A 277 -9.34 -20.57 -15.09
CA GLY A 277 -10.55 -21.27 -15.54
C GLY A 277 -11.31 -20.54 -16.65
N LEU A 278 -11.31 -19.21 -16.62
CA LEU A 278 -12.01 -18.36 -17.57
C LEU A 278 -11.14 -18.02 -18.81
N GLY A 279 -9.82 -18.24 -18.75
CA GLY A 279 -8.88 -17.90 -19.81
C GLY A 279 -8.60 -16.39 -19.89
N LEU A 280 -8.52 -15.73 -18.74
CA LEU A 280 -8.27 -14.29 -18.60
C LEU A 280 -6.81 -14.03 -18.19
N PRO A 281 -6.21 -12.89 -18.61
CA PRO A 281 -4.93 -12.47 -18.09
C PRO A 281 -5.08 -11.96 -16.65
N TRP A 282 -4.18 -12.36 -15.76
CA TRP A 282 -4.16 -11.90 -14.37
C TRP A 282 -2.74 -11.77 -13.84
N ALA A 283 -2.44 -10.59 -13.29
CA ALA A 283 -1.21 -10.33 -12.54
C ALA A 283 -1.45 -9.16 -11.57
N PRO A 284 -1.41 -9.39 -10.25
CA PRO A 284 -1.60 -8.33 -9.28
C PRO A 284 -0.33 -7.48 -9.07
N PRO A 285 -0.46 -6.26 -8.51
CA PRO A 285 0.69 -5.41 -8.22
C PRO A 285 1.68 -6.08 -7.26
N ALA A 286 2.96 -6.11 -7.62
CA ALA A 286 4.01 -6.74 -6.81
C ALA A 286 4.09 -6.21 -5.37
N ALA A 287 3.82 -4.93 -5.16
CA ALA A 287 3.82 -4.31 -3.84
C ALA A 287 2.71 -4.86 -2.91
N LEU A 288 1.57 -5.28 -3.47
CA LEU A 288 0.48 -5.87 -2.72
C LEU A 288 0.85 -7.30 -2.28
N CYS A 289 1.42 -8.08 -3.21
CA CYS A 289 1.98 -9.41 -2.92
C CYS A 289 3.06 -9.35 -1.85
N ASP A 290 3.98 -8.38 -1.94
CA ASP A 290 5.06 -8.22 -0.97
C ASP A 290 4.56 -7.97 0.46
N ARG A 291 3.56 -7.08 0.62
CA ARG A 291 2.98 -6.76 1.93
C ARG A 291 2.35 -7.98 2.60
N VAL A 292 1.59 -8.79 1.86
CA VAL A 292 0.96 -9.99 2.42
C VAL A 292 1.96 -11.12 2.66
N LEU A 293 2.96 -11.29 1.78
CA LEU A 293 4.07 -12.22 2.02
C LEU A 293 4.78 -11.90 3.33
N ALA A 294 5.14 -10.63 3.54
CA ALA A 294 5.79 -10.19 4.77
C ALA A 294 4.91 -10.27 6.03
N ARG A 295 3.57 -10.32 5.90
CA ARG A 295 2.64 -10.44 7.04
C ARG A 295 2.33 -11.87 7.45
N LEU A 296 2.19 -12.75 6.46
CA LEU A 296 1.55 -14.06 6.62
C LEU A 296 2.48 -15.24 6.33
N PHE A 297 3.60 -15.01 5.64
CA PHE A 297 4.51 -16.05 5.18
C PHE A 297 5.94 -15.75 5.62
N PRO A 298 6.28 -15.97 6.91
CA PRO A 298 7.61 -15.65 7.46
C PRO A 298 8.75 -16.40 6.75
N ASP A 299 8.48 -17.57 6.18
CA ASP A 299 9.46 -18.37 5.44
C ASP A 299 9.49 -18.06 3.93
N ALA A 300 8.79 -17.02 3.47
CA ALA A 300 8.81 -16.63 2.07
C ALA A 300 10.18 -16.07 1.66
N PRO A 301 10.76 -16.52 0.54
CA PRO A 301 12.00 -15.94 0.01
C PRO A 301 11.89 -14.43 -0.19
N ALA A 302 12.94 -13.69 0.18
CA ALA A 302 12.99 -12.23 0.05
C ALA A 302 13.22 -11.75 -1.40
N GLY A 303 13.89 -12.57 -2.23
CA GLY A 303 14.16 -12.26 -3.63
C GLY A 303 13.08 -12.74 -4.61
N GLY A 304 13.21 -12.33 -5.87
CA GLY A 304 12.37 -12.80 -6.98
C GLY A 304 11.09 -11.98 -7.21
N ASP A 305 10.34 -12.37 -8.25
CA ASP A 305 9.05 -11.77 -8.55
C ASP A 305 8.03 -12.10 -7.44
N ARG A 306 7.45 -11.06 -6.82
CA ARG A 306 6.65 -11.21 -5.60
C ARG A 306 5.34 -11.95 -5.84
N TRP A 307 4.79 -11.85 -7.04
CA TRP A 307 3.59 -12.62 -7.39
C TRP A 307 3.90 -14.11 -7.54
N THR A 308 5.00 -14.46 -8.22
CA THR A 308 5.49 -15.83 -8.34
C THR A 308 5.78 -16.45 -6.97
N VAL A 309 6.40 -15.69 -6.06
CA VAL A 309 6.64 -16.14 -4.68
C VAL A 309 5.34 -16.39 -3.92
N LEU A 310 4.32 -15.54 -4.09
CA LEU A 310 3.00 -15.73 -3.46
C LEU A 310 2.27 -16.96 -4.00
N LEU A 311 2.30 -17.19 -5.31
CA LEU A 311 1.76 -18.41 -5.91
C LEU A 311 2.49 -19.67 -5.40
N TRP A 312 3.82 -19.63 -5.26
CA TRP A 312 4.57 -20.72 -4.65
C TRP A 312 4.21 -20.94 -3.17
N ALA A 313 4.13 -19.86 -2.39
CA ALA A 313 3.79 -19.90 -0.97
C ALA A 313 2.39 -20.51 -0.71
N THR A 314 1.49 -20.39 -1.69
CA THR A 314 0.13 -20.92 -1.67
C THR A 314 -0.06 -22.17 -2.54
N GLY A 315 1.05 -22.87 -2.89
CA GLY A 315 1.02 -24.17 -3.56
C GLY A 315 0.59 -24.17 -5.03
N ARG A 316 0.41 -22.99 -5.65
CA ARG A 316 -0.09 -22.82 -7.02
C ARG A 316 1.01 -22.79 -8.07
N ALA A 317 2.24 -22.45 -7.71
CA ALA A 317 3.38 -22.39 -8.65
C ALA A 317 4.64 -23.08 -8.12
N GLU A 318 5.54 -23.38 -9.05
CA GLU A 318 6.92 -23.75 -8.74
C GLU A 318 7.78 -22.50 -8.60
N LEU A 319 8.80 -22.57 -7.74
CA LEU A 319 9.79 -21.50 -7.58
C LEU A 319 11.17 -22.13 -7.71
N PRO A 320 12.03 -21.66 -8.64
CA PRO A 320 13.39 -22.18 -8.80
C PRO A 320 14.14 -22.19 -7.47
N ASP A 321 14.94 -23.24 -7.24
CA ASP A 321 15.75 -23.45 -6.03
C ASP A 321 14.95 -23.60 -4.72
N HIS A 322 13.63 -23.74 -4.80
CA HIS A 322 12.75 -24.01 -3.66
C HIS A 322 11.88 -25.26 -3.90
N PRO A 323 11.68 -26.12 -2.87
CA PRO A 323 10.82 -27.29 -3.03
C PRO A 323 9.37 -26.87 -3.28
N ARG A 324 8.66 -27.64 -4.12
CA ARG A 324 7.23 -27.44 -4.36
C ARG A 324 6.44 -27.60 -3.06
N ARG A 325 5.58 -26.63 -2.74
CA ARG A 325 4.66 -26.71 -1.61
C ARG A 325 3.49 -27.64 -1.95
N THR A 326 3.44 -28.82 -1.35
CA THR A 326 2.31 -29.77 -1.46
C THR A 326 1.25 -29.57 -0.37
N SER A 327 1.62 -28.85 0.69
CA SER A 327 0.73 -28.31 1.70
C SER A 327 1.26 -26.95 2.12
N TRP A 328 0.36 -26.05 2.50
CA TRP A 328 0.70 -24.70 2.92
C TRP A 328 -0.30 -24.20 3.96
N ARG A 329 0.15 -23.22 4.74
CA ARG A 329 -0.67 -22.41 5.65
C ARG A 329 0.00 -21.05 5.78
N TRP A 330 -0.77 -19.98 5.94
CA TRP A 330 -0.23 -18.74 6.49
C TRP A 330 -0.13 -18.81 8.02
N ASP A 331 0.69 -17.94 8.61
CA ASP A 331 0.68 -17.65 10.03
C ASP A 331 -0.22 -16.45 10.32
N GLY A 332 -1.43 -16.71 10.83
CA GLY A 332 -2.42 -15.68 11.12
C GLY A 332 -2.10 -14.87 12.38
N ARG A 333 -1.17 -15.31 13.22
CA ARG A 333 -0.86 -14.66 14.51
C ARG A 333 -0.32 -13.23 14.31
N PRO A 334 -0.45 -12.32 15.28
CA PRO A 334 0.28 -11.05 15.29
C PRO A 334 1.78 -11.28 15.12
N LEU A 335 2.47 -10.36 14.44
CA LEU A 335 3.89 -10.52 14.13
C LEU A 335 4.77 -10.75 15.37
N GLU A 336 4.44 -10.09 16.48
CA GLU A 336 5.11 -10.28 17.78
C GLU A 336 5.06 -11.74 18.25
N ASP A 337 3.96 -12.45 17.99
CA ASP A 337 3.74 -13.84 18.38
C ASP A 337 4.32 -14.84 17.38
N GLN A 338 4.57 -14.42 16.13
CA GLN A 338 5.20 -15.26 15.11
C GLN A 338 6.70 -15.47 15.43
N THR A 339 7.39 -14.39 15.77
CA THR A 339 8.83 -14.39 16.04
C THR A 339 9.23 -15.13 17.32
N ALA A 340 8.35 -15.15 18.33
CA ALA A 340 8.57 -15.89 19.57
C ALA A 340 8.59 -17.42 19.37
N SER A 341 7.95 -17.93 18.31
CA SER A 341 7.82 -19.36 18.04
C SER A 341 9.02 -19.96 17.30
N SER A 342 9.88 -19.15 16.69
CA SER A 342 11.10 -19.58 15.98
C SER A 342 12.34 -19.67 16.87
N ALA A 343 12.22 -19.33 18.16
CA ALA A 343 13.30 -19.36 19.14
C ALA A 343 13.21 -20.54 20.14
N GLY A 344 12.34 -21.52 19.87
CA GLY A 344 12.11 -22.71 20.69
C GLY A 344 12.36 -24.02 19.94
#